data_AF-A0A2V6FXK9-F1
#
_entry.id   AF-A0A2V6FXK9-F1
#
_cell.length_a   1.000
_cell.length_b   1.000
_cell.length_c   1.000
_cell.angle_alpha   90.00
_cell.angle_beta   90.00
_cell.angle_gamma   90.00
#
_symmetry.space_group_name_H-M   'P 1'
#
loop_
_entity.id
_entity.type
_entity.pdbx_description
1 polymer ?
#
loop_
_entity_poly.entity_id
_entity_poly.type
_entity_poly.pdbx_seq_one_letter_code
_entity_poly.pdbx_strand_id
1 'polypeptide(L)' 'VDFIAAGTTPEDVISFRPSEAAQDRVADLLAREKEGELSPAERSELDHYMQIEHLMRLAKARARDFLPNE' A
#
# COMPACT_ATOMS: atom_id res chain seq x y z
N VAL A 1 1.77 -3.18 -10.75
CA VAL A 1 2.81 -2.41 -11.47
C VAL A 1 2.21 -1.56 -12.59
N ASP A 2 1.15 -2.03 -13.25
CA ASP A 2 0.46 -1.29 -14.33
C ASP A 2 -0.02 0.10 -13.90
N PHE A 3 -0.49 0.25 -12.65
CA PHE A 3 -0.85 1.55 -12.06
C PHE A 3 0.26 2.60 -12.25
N ILE A 4 1.53 2.23 -12.04
CA ILE A 4 2.66 3.14 -12.21
C ILE A 4 3.09 3.19 -13.68
N ALA A 5 3.15 2.04 -14.34
CA ALA A 5 3.70 1.92 -15.70
C ALA A 5 2.85 2.62 -16.77
N ALA A 6 1.52 2.64 -16.60
CA ALA A 6 0.60 3.35 -17.50
C ALA A 6 0.54 4.87 -17.24
N GLY A 7 1.19 5.35 -16.17
CA GLY A 7 1.00 6.70 -15.65
C GLY A 7 -0.20 6.81 -14.71
N THR A 8 -0.18 7.83 -13.84
CA THR A 8 -1.23 8.09 -12.82
C THR A 8 -1.63 9.55 -12.82
N THR A 9 -2.87 9.87 -12.48
CA THR A 9 -3.28 11.24 -12.12
C THR A 9 -3.25 11.44 -10.60
N PRO A 10 -3.24 12.69 -10.10
CA PRO A 10 -3.40 12.96 -8.67
C PRO A 10 -4.65 12.31 -8.06
N GLU A 11 -5.78 12.33 -8.79
CA GLU A 11 -7.04 11.70 -8.39
C GLU A 11 -6.91 10.17 -8.29
N ASP A 12 -6.23 9.53 -9.25
CA ASP A 12 -5.97 8.10 -9.24
C ASP A 12 -5.07 7.71 -8.05
N VAL A 13 -4.05 8.51 -7.75
CA VAL A 13 -3.18 8.28 -6.58
C VAL A 13 -3.97 8.39 -5.27
N ILE A 14 -4.81 9.41 -5.13
CA ILE A 14 -5.65 9.62 -3.92
C ILE A 14 -6.62 8.45 -3.73
N SER A 15 -7.27 8.04 -4.81
CA SER A 15 -8.30 6.98 -4.81
C SER A 15 -7.72 5.57 -4.77
N PHE A 16 -6.44 5.38 -5.11
CA PHE A 16 -5.78 4.08 -5.11
C PHE A 16 -6.02 3.30 -3.84
N ARG A 17 -6.36 2.03 -3.99
CA ARG A 17 -6.43 1.06 -2.89
C ARG A 17 -5.76 -0.24 -3.34
N PRO A 18 -5.03 -0.93 -2.45
CA PRO A 18 -4.55 -2.28 -2.74
C PRO A 18 -5.74 -3.19 -3.10
N SER A 19 -5.49 -4.21 -3.92
CA SER A 19 -6.51 -5.23 -4.24
C SER A 19 -6.97 -5.96 -2.97
N GLU A 20 -8.18 -6.52 -3.00
CA GLU A 20 -8.73 -7.30 -1.87
C GLU A 20 -7.78 -8.42 -1.44
N ALA A 21 -7.26 -9.19 -2.40
CA ALA A 21 -6.28 -10.24 -2.13
C ALA A 21 -5.03 -9.74 -1.39
N ALA A 22 -4.55 -8.52 -1.70
CA ALA A 22 -3.41 -7.93 -0.98
C ALA A 22 -3.81 -7.48 0.43
N GLN A 23 -5.01 -6.93 0.60
CA GLN A 23 -5.53 -6.55 1.92
C GLN A 23 -5.69 -7.78 2.83
N ASP A 24 -6.27 -8.86 2.30
CA ASP A 24 -6.47 -10.12 3.02
C ASP A 24 -5.12 -10.74 3.41
N ARG A 25 -4.14 -10.73 2.50
CA ARG A 25 -2.80 -11.23 2.76
C ARG A 25 -2.11 -10.45 3.88
N VAL A 26 -2.18 -9.12 3.86
CA VAL A 26 -1.61 -8.28 4.92
C VAL A 26 -2.31 -8.54 6.26
N ALA A 27 -3.64 -8.69 6.25
CA ALA A 27 -4.41 -9.00 7.46
C ALA A 27 -3.99 -10.35 8.08
N ASP A 28 -3.83 -11.39 7.26
CA ASP A 28 -3.33 -12.70 7.69
C ASP A 28 -1.92 -12.62 8.29
N LEU A 29 -0.99 -11.95 7.58
CA LEU A 29 0.39 -11.77 8.05
C LEU A 29 0.44 -11.02 9.39
N LEU A 30 -0.37 -9.97 9.57
CA LEU A 30 -0.47 -9.22 10.83
C LEU A 30 -1.10 -10.03 11.96
N ALA A 31 -2.04 -10.92 11.67
CA ALA A 31 -2.62 -11.82 12.66
C ALA A 31 -1.55 -12.80 13.17
N ARG A 32 -0.84 -13.45 12.24
CA ARG A 32 0.23 -14.42 12.54
C ARG A 32 1.46 -13.78 13.16
N GLU A 33 1.75 -12.51 12.86
CA GLU A 33 2.81 -11.75 13.53
C GLU A 33 2.58 -11.68 15.04
N LYS A 34 1.33 -11.39 15.45
CA LYS A 34 0.95 -11.27 16.87
C LYS A 34 1.08 -12.59 17.62
N GLU A 35 0.90 -13.70 16.91
CA GLU A 35 1.04 -15.05 17.44
C GLU A 35 2.52 -15.51 17.43
N GLY A 36 3.41 -14.74 16.79
CA GLY A 36 4.83 -15.07 16.68
C GLY A 36 5.14 -16.14 15.62
N GLU A 37 4.19 -16.42 14.72
CA GLU A 37 4.21 -17.55 13.78
C GLU A 37 4.68 -17.18 12.36
N LEU A 38 5.26 -15.99 12.19
CA LEU A 38 5.83 -15.57 10.91
C LEU A 38 7.18 -16.22 10.67
N SER A 39 7.32 -16.89 9.53
CA SER A 39 8.63 -17.25 8.98
C SER A 39 9.41 -15.99 8.59
N PRO A 40 10.75 -16.08 8.43
CA PRO A 40 11.56 -14.94 7.97
C PRO A 40 11.13 -14.38 6.61
N ALA A 41 10.66 -15.25 5.70
CA ALA A 41 10.16 -14.84 4.40
C ALA A 41 8.87 -14.04 4.51
N GLU A 42 7.93 -14.49 5.36
CA GLU A 42 6.65 -13.82 5.57
C GLU A 42 6.83 -12.50 6.33
N ARG A 43 7.78 -12.42 7.26
CA ARG A 43 8.16 -11.15 7.89
C ARG A 43 8.70 -10.16 6.86
N SER A 44 9.59 -10.60 5.98
CA SER A 44 10.10 -9.75 4.89
C SER A 44 8.98 -9.32 3.93
N GLU A 45 8.00 -10.19 3.66
CA GLU A 45 6.82 -9.84 2.86
C GLU A 45 5.98 -8.76 3.55
N LEU A 46 5.69 -8.91 4.85
CA LEU A 46 4.96 -7.93 5.64
C LEU A 46 5.69 -6.58 5.68
N ASP A 47 7.02 -6.59 5.87
CA ASP A 47 7.84 -5.38 5.83
C ASP A 47 7.73 -4.65 4.49
N HIS A 48 7.73 -5.38 3.37
CA HIS A 48 7.52 -4.78 2.04
C HIS A 48 6.14 -4.15 1.89
N TYR A 49 5.08 -4.82 2.37
CA TYR A 49 3.74 -4.22 2.36
C TYR A 49 3.69 -2.92 3.16
N MET A 50 4.29 -2.89 4.35
CA MET A 50 4.32 -1.70 5.20
C MET A 50 5.09 -0.54 4.55
N GLN A 51 6.20 -0.83 3.85
CA GLN A 51 6.95 0.18 3.10
C GLN A 51 6.14 0.78 1.95
N ILE A 52 5.47 -0.07 1.16
CA ILE A 52 4.62 0.38 0.04
C ILE A 52 3.44 1.20 0.56
N GLU A 53 2.82 0.76 1.66
CA GLU A 53 1.71 1.46 2.30
C GLU A 53 2.13 2.87 2.75
N HIS A 54 3.28 2.96 3.42
CA HIS A 54 3.84 4.24 3.85
C HIS A 54 4.13 5.16 2.66
N LEU A 55 4.76 4.64 1.60
CA LEU A 55 5.01 5.39 0.38
C LEU A 55 3.71 5.90 -0.24
N MET A 56 2.68 5.05 -0.32
CA MET A 56 1.38 5.44 -0.85
C MET A 56 0.70 6.51 0.01
N ARG A 57 0.82 6.48 1.35
CA ARG A 57 0.31 7.56 2.21
C ARG A 57 0.96 8.90 1.88
N LEU A 58 2.28 8.93 1.72
CA LEU A 58 3.01 10.16 1.35
C LEU A 58 2.63 10.64 -0.06
N ALA A 59 2.55 9.72 -1.02
CA ALA A 59 2.14 10.02 -2.38
C ALA A 59 0.73 10.64 -2.42
N LYS A 60 -0.22 10.09 -1.66
CA LYS A 60 -1.57 10.62 -1.53
C LYS A 60 -1.61 12.00 -0.90
N ALA A 61 -0.83 12.23 0.15
CA ALA A 61 -0.73 13.54 0.79
C ALA A 61 -0.22 14.58 -0.23
N ARG A 62 0.83 14.25 -0.97
CA ARG A 62 1.41 15.13 -1.99
C ARG A 62 0.50 15.33 -3.21
N ALA A 63 -0.24 14.30 -3.62
CA ALA A 63 -1.18 14.38 -4.74
C ALA A 63 -2.29 15.41 -4.51
N ARG A 64 -2.71 15.61 -3.26
CA ARG A 64 -3.73 16.62 -2.91
C ARG A 64 -3.30 18.04 -3.26
N ASP A 65 -2.00 18.33 -3.22
CA ASP A 65 -1.45 19.66 -3.58
C ASP A 65 -1.59 19.97 -5.08
N PHE A 66 -1.84 18.95 -5.90
CA PHE A 66 -2.00 19.07 -7.35
C PHE A 66 -3.47 19.07 -7.79
N LEU A 67 -4.42 18.91 -6.87
CA LEU A 67 -5.83 19.08 -7.20
C LEU A 67 -6.11 20.58 -7.45
N PRO A 68 -6.92 20.92 -8.46
CA PRO A 68 -7.34 22.30 -8.65
C PRO A 68 -8.08 22.77 -7.40
N ASN A 69 -7.70 23.94 -6.87
CA ASN A 69 -8.48 24.62 -5.84
C ASN A 69 -9.81 25.01 -6.47
N GLU A 70 -10.92 24.51 -5.93
CA GLU A 70 -12.27 25.03 -6.23
C GLU A 70 -12.45 26.45 -5.69
#